data_AF-A0A925ERR5-F1
#
_entry.id   AF-A0A925ERR5-F1
#
_cell.length_a   1.000
_cell.length_b   1.000
_cell.length_c   1.000
_cell.angle_alpha   90.00
_cell.angle_beta   90.00
_cell.angle_gamma   90.00
#
_symmetry.space_group_name_H-M   'P 1'
#
loop_
_entity.id
_entity.type
_entity.pdbx_description
1 polymer ?
#
loop_
_entity_poly.entity_id
_entity_poly.type
_entity_poly.pdbx_seq_one_letter_code
_entity_poly.pdbx_strand_id
1 'polypeptide(L)'
;MKWLSSVLGALLLSAQPTLAAERLLFTYTPLQRSLKVSDIELFAKEGKITEQFAAFTNSLKPEQLQEFRDLLNQRFKITPTAASQ
;
A
#
# COMPACT_ATOMS: atom_id res chain seq x y z
N MET A 1 41.99 2.99 20.54
CA MET A 1 41.09 3.00 19.35
C MET A 1 40.19 1.76 19.34
N LYS A 2 39.19 1.67 20.24
CA LYS A 2 38.30 0.48 20.33
C LYS A 2 36.80 0.83 20.37
N TRP A 3 36.45 2.08 20.10
CA TRP A 3 35.09 2.60 20.22
C TRP A 3 34.51 3.06 18.88
N LEU A 4 35.30 3.06 17.80
CA LEU A 4 34.85 3.54 16.48
C LEU A 4 34.09 2.48 15.68
N SER A 5 34.27 1.19 15.98
CA SER A 5 33.62 0.08 15.27
C SER A 5 32.18 -0.20 15.72
N SER A 6 31.75 0.33 16.88
CA SER A 6 30.38 0.12 17.37
C SER A 6 29.33 1.03 16.72
N VAL A 7 29.74 2.15 16.11
CA VAL A 7 28.79 3.11 15.50
C VAL A 7 28.29 2.61 14.13
N LEU A 8 29.10 1.86 13.37
CA LEU A 8 28.70 1.35 12.05
C LEU A 8 27.57 0.32 12.10
N GLY A 9 27.47 -0.45 13.19
CA GLY A 9 26.41 -1.47 13.35
C GLY A 9 25.02 -0.89 13.56
N ALA A 10 24.92 0.31 14.14
CA ALA A 10 23.63 0.94 14.46
C ALA A 10 22.89 1.48 13.22
N LEU A 11 23.61 1.82 12.14
CA LEU A 11 23.02 2.36 10.91
C LEU A 11 22.32 1.29 10.06
N LEU A 12 22.60 0.00 10.27
CA LEU A 12 21.96 -1.10 9.54
C LEU A 12 20.63 -1.56 10.15
N LEU A 13 20.32 -1.17 11.40
CA LEU A 13 19.10 -1.58 12.10
C LEU A 13 17.92 -0.62 11.92
N SER A 14 18.12 0.59 11.36
CA SER A 14 17.04 1.58 11.23
C SER A 14 16.23 1.48 9.94
N ALA A 15 16.57 0.56 9.03
CA ALA A 15 15.80 0.31 7.82
C ALA A 15 14.69 -0.72 8.08
N GLN A 16 13.86 -0.50 9.12
CA GLN A 16 12.56 -1.15 9.12
C GLN A 16 11.79 -0.57 7.92
N PRO A 17 11.25 -1.41 7.02
CA PRO A 17 10.36 -0.90 5.99
C PRO A 17 9.27 -0.13 6.73
N THR A 18 9.26 1.19 6.58
CA THR A 18 8.24 2.06 7.13
C THR A 18 6.91 1.41 6.82
N LEU A 19 6.13 1.09 7.85
CA LEU A 19 4.82 0.48 7.70
C LEU A 19 4.08 1.29 6.62
N ALA A 20 3.82 0.65 5.48
CA ALA A 20 2.96 1.25 4.47
C ALA A 20 1.67 1.66 5.18
N ALA A 21 1.09 2.80 4.80
CA ALA A 21 -0.13 3.32 5.42
C ALA A 21 -1.14 2.18 5.57
N GLU A 22 -1.43 1.74 6.80
CA GLU A 22 -2.22 0.52 7.05
C GLU A 22 -3.62 0.63 6.47
N ARG A 23 -4.07 1.87 6.24
CA ARG A 23 -5.37 2.21 5.67
C ARG A 23 -5.23 3.33 4.65
N LEU A 24 -5.96 3.21 3.55
CA LEU A 24 -6.24 4.30 2.62
C LEU A 24 -7.52 5.01 3.05
N LEU A 25 -7.47 6.34 3.09
CA LEU A 25 -8.62 7.18 3.41
C LEU A 25 -9.15 7.84 2.15
N PHE A 26 -10.39 7.50 1.81
CA PHE A 26 -11.12 8.09 0.70
C PHE A 26 -12.11 9.11 1.26
N THR A 27 -11.86 10.39 0.99
CA THR A 27 -12.68 11.50 1.45
C THR A 27 -13.44 12.10 0.26
N TYR A 28 -14.74 11.88 0.22
CA TYR A 28 -15.68 12.44 -0.75
C TYR A 28 -16.79 13.17 0.02
N THR A 29 -16.55 14.42 0.41
CA THR A 29 -17.43 15.17 1.32
C THR A 29 -18.89 15.11 0.85
N PRO A 30 -19.84 14.66 1.70
CA PRO A 30 -19.75 14.47 3.16
C PRO A 30 -19.33 13.07 3.66
N LEU A 31 -18.95 12.15 2.77
CA LEU A 31 -18.62 10.76 3.09
C LEU A 31 -17.10 10.55 3.25
N GLN A 32 -16.72 9.81 4.29
CA GLN A 32 -15.36 9.34 4.50
C GLN A 32 -15.37 7.82 4.62
N ARG A 33 -14.53 7.14 3.82
CA ARG A 33 -14.37 5.68 3.85
C ARG A 33 -12.91 5.35 4.07
N SER A 34 -12.65 4.37 4.94
CA SER A 34 -11.30 3.83 5.11
C SER A 34 -11.25 2.39 4.63
N LEU A 35 -10.19 2.04 3.91
CA LEU A 35 -9.96 0.71 3.35
C LEU A 35 -8.59 0.22 3.83
N LYS A 36 -8.49 -1.03 4.31
CA LYS A 36 -7.18 -1.56 4.70
C LYS A 36 -6.36 -1.87 3.46
N VAL A 37 -5.06 -1.59 3.50
CA VAL A 37 -4.16 -2.03 2.43
C VAL A 37 -4.15 -3.56 2.34
N SER A 38 -4.30 -4.27 3.46
CA SER A 38 -4.41 -5.73 3.47
C SER A 38 -5.60 -6.27 2.67
N ASP A 39 -6.71 -5.54 2.61
CA ASP A 39 -7.87 -5.97 1.81
C ASP A 39 -7.56 -5.89 0.31
N ILE A 40 -6.82 -4.85 -0.11
CA ILE A 40 -6.34 -4.67 -1.48
C ILE A 40 -5.29 -5.73 -1.82
N GLU A 41 -4.41 -6.06 -0.88
CA GLU A 41 -3.42 -7.13 -1.08
C GLU A 41 -4.05 -8.52 -1.22
N LEU A 42 -5.06 -8.84 -0.41
CA LEU A 42 -5.82 -10.08 -0.54
C LEU A 42 -6.48 -10.18 -1.92
N PHE A 43 -7.03 -9.07 -2.41
CA PHE A 43 -7.56 -9.01 -3.76
C PHE A 43 -6.46 -9.18 -4.83
N ALA A 44 -5.35 -8.45 -4.73
CA ALA A 44 -4.26 -8.53 -5.69
C ALA A 44 -3.70 -9.96 -5.80
N LYS A 45 -3.39 -10.59 -4.65
CA LYS A 45 -2.75 -11.91 -4.56
C LYS A 45 -3.72 -13.05 -4.80
N GLU A 46 -4.87 -13.04 -4.13
CA GLU A 46 -5.79 -14.18 -4.09
C GLU A 46 -7.07 -13.97 -4.92
N GLY A 47 -7.36 -12.74 -5.34
CA GLY A 47 -8.63 -12.39 -6.00
C GLY A 47 -9.80 -12.28 -5.02
N LYS A 48 -9.53 -12.29 -3.71
CA LYS A 48 -10.54 -12.26 -2.67
C LYS A 48 -11.05 -10.84 -2.43
N ILE A 49 -12.36 -10.65 -2.57
CA ILE A 49 -13.04 -9.40 -2.21
C ILE A 49 -13.58 -9.54 -0.78
N THR A 50 -13.05 -8.75 0.15
CA THR A 50 -13.57 -8.69 1.51
C THR A 50 -14.82 -7.82 1.58
N GLU A 51 -15.63 -7.97 2.63
CA GLU A 51 -16.85 -7.18 2.81
C GLU A 51 -16.57 -5.67 2.80
N GLN A 52 -15.46 -5.24 3.41
CA GLN A 52 -15.03 -3.84 3.42
C GLN A 52 -14.61 -3.37 2.02
N PHE A 53 -13.97 -4.24 1.25
CA PHE A 53 -13.52 -3.92 -0.10
C PHE A 53 -14.66 -3.94 -1.13
N ALA A 54 -15.72 -4.72 -0.90
CA ALA A 54 -16.90 -4.78 -1.76
C ALA A 54 -17.54 -3.39 -2.00
N ALA A 55 -17.51 -2.51 -0.99
CA ALA A 55 -17.99 -1.13 -1.13
C ALA A 55 -17.27 -0.32 -2.23
N PHE A 56 -16.06 -0.75 -2.62
CA PHE A 56 -15.25 -0.13 -3.66
C PHE A 56 -15.33 -0.86 -5.00
N THR A 57 -15.67 -2.15 -5.01
CA THR A 57 -15.68 -2.98 -6.23
C THR A 57 -17.07 -3.27 -6.78
N ASN A 58 -18.14 -3.13 -6.00
CA ASN A 58 -19.50 -3.53 -6.40
C ASN A 58 -20.02 -2.80 -7.65
N SER A 59 -19.49 -1.61 -7.95
CA SER A 59 -19.86 -0.83 -9.13
C SER A 59 -19.01 -1.14 -10.36
N LEU A 60 -17.95 -1.96 -10.23
CA LEU A 60 -17.04 -2.29 -11.32
C LEU A 60 -17.54 -3.51 -12.10
N LYS A 61 -17.43 -3.45 -13.42
CA LYS A 61 -17.66 -4.62 -14.26
C LYS A 61 -16.54 -5.65 -14.06
N PRO A 62 -16.78 -6.94 -14.35
CA PRO A 62 -15.76 -7.99 -14.19
C PRO A 62 -14.45 -7.70 -14.92
N GLU A 63 -14.51 -7.13 -16.12
CA GLU A 63 -13.33 -6.81 -16.92
C GLU A 63 -12.50 -5.68 -16.27
N GLN A 64 -13.18 -4.67 -15.74
CA GLN A 64 -12.54 -3.55 -15.02
C GLN A 64 -11.91 -4.02 -13.71
N LEU A 65 -12.55 -4.97 -13.04
CA LEU A 65 -12.04 -5.55 -11.82
C LEU A 65 -10.76 -6.37 -12.08
N GLN A 66 -10.73 -7.10 -13.20
CA GLN A 66 -9.54 -7.84 -13.62
C GLN A 66 -8.40 -6.89 -14.01
N GLU A 67 -8.67 -5.85 -14.81
CA GLU A 67 -7.66 -4.83 -15.16
C GLU A 67 -7.11 -4.16 -13.90
N PHE A 68 -7.98 -3.83 -12.94
CA PHE A 68 -7.55 -3.28 -11.65
C PHE A 68 -6.62 -4.23 -10.91
N ARG A 69 -6.93 -5.53 -10.87
CA ARG A 69 -6.05 -6.54 -10.26
C ARG A 69 -4.69 -6.63 -10.96
N ASP A 70 -4.68 -6.54 -12.29
CA ASP A 70 -3.44 -6.58 -13.07
C ASP A 70 -2.56 -5.37 -12.77
N LEU A 71 -3.16 -4.17 -12.69
CA LEU A 71 -2.47 -2.94 -12.29
C LEU A 71 -1.88 -3.03 -10.89
N LEU A 72 -2.61 -3.61 -9.92
CA LEU A 72 -2.10 -3.79 -8.55
C LEU A 72 -0.87 -4.71 -8.49
N ASN A 73 -0.78 -5.69 -9.39
CA ASN A 73 0.35 -6.60 -9.47
C ASN A 73 1.50 -6.06 -10.35
N GLN A 74 1.27 -4.98 -11.08
CA GLN A 74 2.29 -4.35 -11.92
C GLN A 74 3.31 -3.59 -11.07
N ARG A 75 4.60 -3.82 -11.34
CA ARG A 75 5.70 -3.02 -10.79
C ARG A 75 5.85 -1.73 -11.58
N PHE A 76 5.52 -0.60 -10.96
CA PHE A 76 5.77 0.72 -11.56
C PHE A 76 7.20 1.18 -11.27
N LYS A 77 7.94 1.57 -12.31
CA LYS A 77 9.23 2.26 -12.18
C LYS A 77 8.95 3.76 -11.95
N ILE A 78 8.59 4.10 -10.72
CA ILE A 78 8.38 5.49 -10.31
C ILE A 78 9.68 6.03 -9.73
N THR A 79 10.19 7.11 -10.32
CA THR A 79 11.30 7.88 -9.78
C THR A 79 10.77 8.67 -8.58
N PRO A 80 11.31 8.49 -7.35
CA PRO A 80 10.87 9.27 -6.21
C PRO A 80 11.29 10.73 -6.44
N THR A 81 10.34 11.59 -6.81
CA THR A 81 10.51 13.02 -6.63
C THR A 81 10.16 13.33 -5.18
N ALA A 82 11.01 14.10 -4.50
CA ALA A 82 10.72 14.53 -3.14
C ALA A 82 9.40 15.32 -3.15
N ALA A 83 8.31 14.71 -2.67
CA ALA A 83 7.10 15.43 -2.32
C ALA A 83 7.40 16.14 -1.00
N SER A 84 7.90 17.38 -1.08
CA SER A 84 7.99 18.26 0.09
C SER A 84 6.57 18.66 0.46
N GLN A 85 6.16 18.39 1.69
CA GLN A 85 5.00 19.01 2.34
C GLN A 85 5.48 19.84 3.52
#